data_AF-A0AAN8K5D3-F1
#
_entry.id   AF-A0AAN8K5D3-F1
#
_cell.length_a   1.000
_cell.length_b   1.000
_cell.length_c   1.000
_cell.angle_alpha   90.00
_cell.angle_beta   90.00
_cell.angle_gamma   90.00
#
_symmetry.space_group_name_H-M   'P 1'
#
loop_
_entity.id
_entity.type
_entity.pdbx_description
1 polymer ?
#
loop_
_entity_poly.entity_id
_entity_poly.type
_entity_poly.pdbx_seq_one_letter_code
_entity_poly.pdbx_strand_id
1 'polypeptide(L)'
;MPYSNALASCNAAINMTGNNMVDFGFIQMALTSVSDILPWCGPDRAIYRNFITCAVNAYRACGTASIKKLVAEADEFAEAFDYICNGMNDLDTSCVNVRQIMTCTEGKLNSKNFTSPPQRNATYEMLRPFYCGYVNYLEECIMLDTTLRNCTPKVRTKEIYVAALSEIKPDECGAMSVVYTSLLLAVSLLLNYIL
;
A
#
# COMPACT_ATOMS: atom_id res chain seq x y z
N MET A 1 -21.15 14.12 1.90
CA MET A 1 -21.69 12.75 2.11
C MET A 1 -20.73 12.00 3.05
N PRO A 2 -21.22 11.30 4.09
CA PRO A 2 -20.37 10.47 4.94
C PRO A 2 -19.73 9.34 4.12
N TYR A 3 -18.46 9.03 4.40
CA TYR A 3 -17.76 7.94 3.72
C TYR A 3 -18.48 6.60 3.83
N SER A 4 -19.09 6.29 4.99
CA SER A 4 -19.84 5.04 5.18
C SER A 4 -20.94 4.86 4.15
N ASN A 5 -21.60 5.94 3.74
CA ASN A 5 -22.69 5.89 2.75
C ASN A 5 -22.14 5.67 1.34
N ALA A 6 -21.05 6.37 0.99
CA ALA A 6 -20.38 6.17 -0.29
C ALA A 6 -19.81 4.74 -0.40
N LEU A 7 -19.22 4.24 0.68
CA LEU A 7 -18.67 2.89 0.75
C LEU A 7 -19.74 1.80 0.68
N ALA A 8 -20.92 2.02 1.26
CA ALA A 8 -22.05 1.09 1.16
C ALA A 8 -22.48 0.88 -0.30
N SER A 9 -22.50 1.95 -1.11
CA SER A 9 -22.79 1.86 -2.54
C SER A 9 -21.72 1.06 -3.31
N CYS A 10 -20.45 1.18 -2.93
CA CYS A 10 -19.38 0.35 -3.50
C CYS A 10 -19.54 -1.13 -3.12
N ASN A 11 -19.83 -1.42 -1.85
CA ASN A 11 -19.97 -2.78 -1.35
C ASN A 11 -21.19 -3.52 -1.95
N ALA A 12 -22.26 -2.80 -2.34
CA ALA A 12 -23.42 -3.42 -2.98
C ALA A 12 -23.07 -4.15 -4.30
N ALA A 13 -21.95 -3.79 -4.95
CA ALA A 13 -21.50 -4.43 -6.19
C ALA A 13 -20.72 -5.73 -5.96
N ILE A 14 -20.12 -5.91 -4.78
CA ILE A 14 -19.43 -7.14 -4.38
C ILE A 14 -20.40 -7.91 -3.49
N ASN A 15 -21.07 -8.92 -4.04
CA ASN A 15 -22.06 -9.73 -3.32
C ASN A 15 -21.34 -10.66 -2.31
N MET A 16 -20.59 -10.09 -1.38
CA MET A 16 -19.73 -10.81 -0.45
C MET A 16 -20.61 -11.55 0.55
N THR A 17 -20.62 -12.88 0.44
CA THR A 17 -21.15 -13.77 1.46
C THR A 17 -20.25 -13.71 2.69
N GLY A 18 -20.45 -12.70 3.53
CA GLY A 18 -19.72 -12.50 4.78
C GLY A 18 -19.90 -11.06 5.28
N ASN A 19 -20.43 -10.90 6.50
CA ASN A 19 -20.90 -9.64 7.11
C ASN A 19 -19.85 -8.53 7.36
N ASN A 20 -18.66 -8.58 6.76
CA ASN A 20 -17.63 -7.58 7.00
C ASN A 20 -17.58 -6.62 5.82
N MET A 21 -18.05 -5.38 6.02
CA MET A 21 -17.86 -4.29 5.05
C MET A 21 -16.38 -4.19 4.71
N VAL A 22 -16.07 -4.29 3.42
CA VAL A 22 -14.71 -4.02 2.94
C VAL A 22 -14.55 -2.51 2.86
N ASP A 23 -13.58 -1.98 3.61
CA ASP A 23 -13.23 -0.57 3.61
C ASP A 23 -11.82 -0.32 3.04
N PHE A 24 -11.38 0.93 3.03
CA PHE A 24 -10.05 1.29 2.56
C PHE A 24 -8.92 0.65 3.37
N GLY A 25 -9.11 0.45 4.68
CA GLY A 25 -8.13 -0.24 5.51
C GLY A 25 -7.99 -1.70 5.09
N PHE A 26 -9.11 -2.37 4.79
CA PHE A 26 -9.07 -3.70 4.18
C PHE A 26 -8.39 -3.69 2.82
N ILE A 27 -8.64 -2.73 1.94
CA ILE A 27 -7.99 -2.68 0.61
C ILE A 27 -6.46 -2.52 0.76
N GLN A 28 -6.01 -1.61 1.65
CA GLN A 28 -4.60 -1.46 1.95
C GLN A 28 -4.00 -2.75 2.50
N MET A 29 -4.69 -3.40 3.45
CA MET A 29 -4.27 -4.67 4.03
C MET A 29 -4.28 -5.83 3.02
N ALA A 30 -5.27 -5.90 2.14
CA ALA A 30 -5.41 -6.96 1.16
C ALA A 30 -4.21 -6.94 0.20
N LEU A 31 -3.73 -5.76 -0.22
CA LEU A 31 -2.50 -5.64 -1.02
C LEU A 31 -1.25 -6.15 -0.29
N THR A 32 -1.32 -6.27 1.04
CA THR A 32 -0.27 -6.88 1.87
C THR A 32 -0.48 -8.37 2.13
N SER A 33 -1.68 -8.88 1.87
CA SER A 33 -2.13 -10.24 2.15
C SER A 33 -2.60 -10.90 0.86
N VAL A 34 -1.67 -11.48 0.11
CA VAL A 34 -1.97 -12.15 -1.16
C VAL A 34 -3.00 -13.25 -0.96
N SER A 35 -3.01 -13.95 0.18
CA SER A 35 -4.06 -14.92 0.52
C SER A 35 -5.46 -14.33 0.51
N ASP A 36 -5.63 -13.06 0.89
CA ASP A 36 -6.91 -12.36 0.89
C ASP A 36 -7.28 -11.83 -0.51
N ILE A 37 -6.27 -11.60 -1.37
CA ILE A 37 -6.45 -11.14 -2.75
C ILE A 37 -6.69 -12.28 -3.75
N LEU A 38 -6.02 -13.42 -3.60
CA LEU A 38 -6.07 -14.51 -4.59
C LEU A 38 -7.48 -14.99 -4.94
N PRO A 39 -8.43 -15.12 -3.99
CA PRO A 39 -9.81 -15.49 -4.32
C PRO A 39 -10.45 -14.56 -5.36
N TRP A 40 -10.03 -13.29 -5.41
CA TRP A 40 -10.53 -12.27 -6.32
C TRP A 40 -9.81 -12.22 -7.65
N CYS A 41 -8.71 -12.96 -7.85
CA CYS A 41 -7.97 -12.97 -9.12
C CYS A 41 -8.62 -13.85 -10.20
N GLY A 42 -9.67 -14.59 -9.85
CA GLY A 42 -10.43 -15.47 -10.74
C GLY A 42 -11.56 -14.77 -11.52
N PRO A 43 -12.72 -15.44 -11.70
CA PRO A 43 -13.87 -14.88 -12.43
C PRO A 43 -14.36 -13.52 -11.92
N ASP A 44 -14.16 -13.25 -10.62
CA ASP A 44 -14.60 -12.02 -9.96
C ASP A 44 -13.58 -10.86 -10.05
N ARG A 45 -12.47 -11.03 -10.79
CA ARG A 45 -11.41 -10.03 -10.91
C ARG A 45 -11.91 -8.65 -11.32
N ALA A 46 -12.75 -8.58 -12.36
CA ALA A 46 -13.30 -7.32 -12.83
C ALA A 46 -14.21 -6.65 -11.78
N ILE A 47 -14.98 -7.46 -11.05
CA ILE A 47 -15.88 -7.00 -9.99
C ILE A 47 -15.07 -6.40 -8.83
N TYR A 48 -14.04 -7.11 -8.36
CA TYR A 48 -13.20 -6.64 -7.27
C TYR A 48 -12.35 -5.43 -7.66
N ARG A 49 -11.81 -5.40 -8.89
CA ARG A 49 -11.11 -4.23 -9.44
C ARG A 49 -12.00 -2.98 -9.46
N ASN A 50 -13.26 -3.12 -9.87
CA ASN A 50 -14.23 -2.02 -9.86
C ASN A 50 -14.56 -1.58 -8.43
N PHE A 51 -14.66 -2.53 -7.50
CA PHE A 51 -14.85 -2.24 -6.09
C PHE A 51 -13.69 -1.43 -5.50
N ILE A 52 -12.43 -1.87 -5.70
CA ILE A 52 -11.24 -1.13 -5.27
C ILE A 52 -11.31 0.30 -5.79
N THR A 53 -11.56 0.45 -7.09
CA THR A 53 -11.65 1.76 -7.74
C THR A 53 -12.72 2.64 -7.08
N CYS A 54 -13.91 2.09 -6.82
CA CYS A 54 -15.01 2.80 -6.16
C CYS A 54 -14.65 3.21 -4.74
N ALA A 55 -14.15 2.28 -3.93
CA ALA A 55 -13.88 2.50 -2.51
C ALA A 55 -12.73 3.48 -2.27
N VAL A 56 -11.66 3.41 -3.07
CA VAL A 56 -10.54 4.37 -2.99
C VAL A 56 -11.01 5.77 -3.42
N ASN A 57 -11.75 5.88 -4.53
CA ASN A 57 -12.32 7.17 -4.94
C ASN A 57 -13.26 7.75 -3.87
N ALA A 58 -14.12 6.94 -3.27
CA ALA A 58 -14.99 7.35 -2.18
C ALA A 58 -14.17 7.83 -0.96
N TYR A 59 -13.09 7.12 -0.62
CA TYR A 59 -12.20 7.49 0.48
C TYR A 59 -11.54 8.85 0.24
N ARG A 60 -10.97 9.05 -0.96
CA ARG A 60 -10.33 10.30 -1.38
C ARG A 60 -11.32 11.45 -1.46
N ALA A 61 -12.50 11.23 -2.05
CA ALA A 61 -13.53 12.25 -2.22
C ALA A 61 -14.11 12.73 -0.89
N CYS A 62 -14.29 11.82 0.07
CA CYS A 62 -14.75 12.13 1.42
C CYS A 62 -13.63 12.59 2.37
N GLY A 63 -12.37 12.51 1.95
CA GLY A 63 -11.19 12.92 2.72
C GLY A 63 -10.88 14.42 2.62
N THR A 64 -9.93 14.86 3.44
CA THR A 64 -9.36 16.22 3.34
C THR A 64 -8.49 16.37 2.09
N ALA A 65 -8.10 17.60 1.76
CA ALA A 65 -7.10 17.83 0.71
C ALA A 65 -5.79 17.05 0.97
N SER A 66 -5.43 16.87 2.24
CA SER A 66 -4.28 16.04 2.65
C SER A 66 -4.46 14.57 2.28
N ILE A 67 -5.65 13.99 2.49
CA ILE A 67 -5.93 12.60 2.09
C ILE A 67 -5.79 12.44 0.58
N LYS A 68 -6.30 13.37 -0.22
CA LYS A 68 -6.15 13.34 -1.68
C LYS A 68 -4.69 13.38 -2.13
N LYS A 69 -3.82 13.98 -1.34
CA LYS A 69 -2.37 14.05 -1.61
C LYS A 69 -1.59 12.82 -1.12
N LEU A 70 -2.06 12.18 -0.05
CA LEU A 70 -1.31 11.16 0.69
C LEU A 70 -1.83 9.73 0.50
N VAL A 71 -2.97 9.58 -0.15
CA VAL A 71 -3.44 8.30 -0.65
C VAL A 71 -3.12 8.26 -2.14
N ALA A 72 -2.75 7.09 -2.66
CA ALA A 72 -2.63 6.88 -4.10
C ALA A 72 -3.99 7.05 -4.80
N GLU A 73 -3.97 7.29 -6.11
CA GLU A 73 -5.17 7.31 -6.94
C GLU A 73 -5.80 5.91 -7.07
N ALA A 74 -7.07 5.87 -7.47
CA ALA A 74 -7.83 4.63 -7.48
C ALA A 74 -7.36 3.63 -8.55
N ASP A 75 -6.81 4.13 -9.66
CA ASP A 75 -6.16 3.37 -10.72
C ASP A 75 -4.87 2.71 -10.24
N GLU A 76 -4.02 3.40 -9.48
CA GLU A 76 -2.80 2.84 -8.89
C GLU A 76 -3.09 1.62 -7.98
N PHE A 77 -4.15 1.70 -7.16
CA PHE A 77 -4.60 0.54 -6.37
C PHE A 77 -5.14 -0.61 -7.24
N ALA A 78 -5.83 -0.28 -8.34
CA ALA A 78 -6.33 -1.28 -9.28
C ALA A 78 -5.18 -1.95 -10.04
N GLU A 79 -4.14 -1.20 -10.40
CA GLU A 79 -2.91 -1.68 -11.03
C GLU A 79 -2.11 -2.58 -10.09
N ALA A 80 -1.96 -2.21 -8.82
CA ALA A 80 -1.36 -3.06 -7.80
C ALA A 80 -2.08 -4.43 -7.68
N PHE A 81 -3.42 -4.40 -7.65
CA PHE A 81 -4.24 -5.61 -7.66
C PHE A 81 -4.02 -6.44 -8.94
N ASP A 82 -4.03 -5.79 -10.10
CA ASP A 82 -3.79 -6.45 -11.39
C ASP A 82 -2.39 -7.06 -11.46
N TYR A 83 -1.37 -6.43 -10.87
CA TYR A 83 0.00 -6.95 -10.78
C TYR A 83 0.04 -8.27 -10.00
N ILE A 84 -0.60 -8.31 -8.83
CA ILE A 84 -0.70 -9.52 -8.01
C ILE A 84 -1.42 -10.63 -8.78
N CYS A 85 -2.58 -10.33 -9.38
CA CYS A 85 -3.37 -11.31 -10.10
C CYS A 85 -2.68 -11.85 -11.36
N ASN A 86 -1.99 -10.99 -12.11
CA ASN A 86 -1.21 -11.40 -13.28
C ASN A 86 0.00 -12.27 -12.87
N GLY A 87 0.54 -12.05 -11.67
CA GLY A 87 1.64 -12.83 -11.11
C GLY A 87 1.23 -14.11 -10.38
N MET A 88 -0.06 -14.46 -10.31
CA MET A 88 -0.56 -15.56 -9.45
C MET A 88 0.11 -16.92 -9.66
N ASN A 89 0.52 -17.24 -10.90
CA ASN A 89 1.25 -18.48 -11.18
C ASN A 89 2.66 -18.49 -10.57
N ASP A 90 3.24 -17.32 -10.35
CA ASP A 90 4.56 -17.08 -9.76
C ASP A 90 4.48 -16.73 -8.26
N LEU A 91 3.28 -16.68 -7.66
CA LEU A 91 3.06 -16.46 -6.23
C LEU A 91 2.98 -17.78 -5.46
N ASP A 92 3.77 -17.90 -4.40
CA ASP A 92 3.62 -18.97 -3.39
C ASP A 92 3.16 -18.36 -2.07
N THR A 93 1.86 -18.47 -1.80
CA THR A 93 1.26 -17.95 -0.56
C THR A 93 1.70 -18.71 0.68
N SER A 94 2.20 -19.94 0.55
CA SER A 94 2.73 -20.69 1.70
C SER A 94 4.03 -20.08 2.23
N CYS A 95 4.73 -19.31 1.40
CA CYS A 95 5.93 -18.58 1.77
C CYS A 95 5.67 -17.22 2.41
N VAL A 96 4.42 -16.73 2.40
CA VAL A 96 4.08 -15.40 2.90
C VAL A 96 3.54 -15.52 4.32
N ASN A 97 4.35 -15.11 5.30
CA ASN A 97 3.88 -14.95 6.67
C ASN A 97 3.26 -13.56 6.87
N VAL A 98 2.03 -13.38 6.39
CA VAL A 98 1.29 -12.10 6.48
C VAL A 98 1.29 -11.56 7.91
N ARG A 99 1.07 -12.43 8.90
CA ARG A 99 1.05 -12.02 10.32
C ARG A 99 2.39 -11.43 10.76
N GLN A 100 3.51 -12.02 10.36
CA GLN A 100 4.84 -11.50 10.70
C GLN A 100 5.12 -10.16 10.01
N ILE A 101 4.77 -10.03 8.73
CA ILE A 101 4.90 -8.77 7.98
C ILE A 101 4.07 -7.66 8.63
N MET A 102 2.81 -7.95 8.97
CA MET A 102 1.92 -7.00 9.64
C MET A 102 2.42 -6.63 11.04
N THR A 103 2.84 -7.61 11.84
CA THR A 103 3.41 -7.36 13.18
C THR A 103 4.68 -6.49 13.11
N CYS A 104 5.54 -6.73 12.11
CA CYS A 104 6.72 -5.90 11.86
C CYS A 104 6.34 -4.46 11.49
N THR A 105 5.36 -4.30 10.60
CA THR A 105 4.88 -2.99 10.13
C THR A 105 4.23 -2.20 11.27
N GLU A 106 3.35 -2.85 12.04
CA GLU A 106 2.74 -2.29 13.25
C GLU A 106 3.80 -1.90 14.28
N GLY A 107 4.80 -2.74 14.53
CA GLY A 107 5.92 -2.43 15.43
C GLY A 107 6.68 -1.17 15.01
N LYS A 108 6.93 -1.00 13.71
CA LYS A 108 7.56 0.21 13.16
C LYS A 108 6.67 1.45 13.29
N LEU A 109 5.38 1.35 12.98
CA LEU A 109 4.42 2.43 13.17
C LEU A 109 4.28 2.83 14.65
N ASN A 110 4.17 1.85 15.55
CA ASN A 110 4.11 2.05 16.99
C ASN A 110 5.37 2.76 17.53
N SER A 111 6.56 2.44 16.99
CA SER A 111 7.81 3.14 17.34
C SER A 111 7.81 4.64 16.97
N LYS A 112 6.88 5.03 16.09
CA LYS A 112 6.62 6.42 15.69
C LYS A 112 5.36 7.00 16.34
N ASN A 113 4.84 6.35 17.37
CA ASN A 113 3.61 6.70 18.09
C ASN A 113 2.33 6.61 17.26
N PHE A 114 2.32 5.80 16.19
CA PHE A 114 1.12 5.48 15.42
C PHE A 114 0.52 4.15 15.89
N THR A 115 -0.21 4.17 17.00
CA THR A 115 -0.91 2.98 17.53
C THR A 115 -2.24 2.69 16.84
N SER A 116 -2.72 3.63 16.03
CA SER A 116 -3.89 3.48 15.16
C SER A 116 -3.75 4.40 13.96
N PRO A 117 -4.44 4.12 12.84
CA PRO A 117 -4.50 5.05 11.72
C PRO A 117 -5.04 6.41 12.19
N PRO A 118 -4.38 7.52 11.85
CA PRO A 118 -4.91 8.85 12.13
C PRO A 118 -6.30 9.03 11.54
N GLN A 119 -7.13 9.85 12.20
CA GLN A 119 -8.45 10.20 11.68
C GLN A 119 -8.32 10.87 10.31
N ARG A 120 -9.23 10.58 9.37
CA ARG A 120 -9.17 11.14 8.00
C ARG A 120 -9.20 12.66 7.92
N ASN A 121 -9.76 13.31 8.94
CA ASN A 121 -9.83 14.76 9.06
C ASN A 121 -8.62 15.37 9.79
N ALA A 122 -7.61 14.56 10.12
CA ALA A 122 -6.36 15.03 10.70
C ALA A 122 -5.60 15.97 9.76
N THR A 123 -4.65 16.71 10.33
CA THR A 123 -3.78 17.62 9.58
C THR A 123 -2.79 16.86 8.70
N TYR A 124 -2.25 17.54 7.68
CA TYR A 124 -1.27 16.96 6.78
C TYR A 124 -0.04 16.41 7.54
N GLU A 125 0.43 17.11 8.56
CA GLU A 125 1.60 16.78 9.36
C GLU A 125 1.42 15.49 10.16
N MET A 126 0.18 15.15 10.55
CA MET A 126 -0.12 13.89 11.21
C MET A 126 -0.36 12.76 10.21
N LEU A 127 -1.02 13.05 9.08
CA LEU A 127 -1.33 12.06 8.05
C LEU A 127 -0.09 11.60 7.29
N ARG A 128 0.79 12.53 6.92
CA ARG A 128 1.93 12.26 6.03
C ARG A 128 2.88 11.20 6.58
N PRO A 129 3.39 11.30 7.83
CA PRO A 129 4.32 10.30 8.34
C PRO A 129 3.67 8.92 8.49
N PHE A 130 2.36 8.86 8.72
CA PHE A 130 1.62 7.60 8.74
C PHE A 130 1.54 6.97 7.34
N TYR A 131 0.97 7.67 6.35
CA TYR A 131 0.79 7.09 5.00
C TYR A 131 2.11 6.82 4.29
N CYS A 132 3.07 7.76 4.37
CA CYS A 132 4.40 7.54 3.82
C CYS A 132 5.18 6.49 4.60
N GLY A 133 4.97 6.38 5.91
CA GLY A 133 5.59 5.35 6.73
C GLY A 133 5.04 3.96 6.42
N TYR A 134 3.71 3.83 6.28
CA TYR A 134 3.02 2.56 6.12
C TYR A 134 3.57 1.73 4.95
N VAL A 135 3.57 2.28 3.73
CA VAL A 135 4.04 1.57 2.53
C VAL A 135 5.54 1.25 2.63
N ASN A 136 6.36 2.20 3.09
CA ASN A 136 7.81 1.99 3.22
C ASN A 136 8.15 0.92 4.28
N TYR A 137 7.46 0.93 5.43
CA TYR A 137 7.69 -0.06 6.49
C TYR A 137 7.22 -1.44 6.07
N LEU A 138 6.12 -1.51 5.34
CA LEU A 138 5.63 -2.75 4.79
C LEU A 138 6.62 -3.35 3.78
N GLU A 139 7.11 -2.54 2.83
CA GLU A 139 8.16 -2.95 1.89
C GLU A 139 9.41 -3.44 2.64
N GLU A 140 9.87 -2.70 3.65
CA GLU A 140 11.01 -3.09 4.48
C GLU A 140 10.77 -4.43 5.20
N CYS A 141 9.59 -4.62 5.79
CA CYS A 141 9.22 -5.85 6.49
C CYS A 141 9.14 -7.06 5.54
N ILE A 142 8.64 -6.87 4.32
CA ILE A 142 8.67 -7.88 3.25
C ILE A 142 10.10 -8.23 2.87
N MET A 143 10.97 -7.22 2.73
CA MET A 143 12.39 -7.41 2.39
C MET A 143 13.16 -8.18 3.47
N LEU A 144 12.77 -8.01 4.73
CA LEU A 144 13.37 -8.66 5.91
C LEU A 144 12.78 -10.04 6.21
N ASP A 145 11.63 -10.40 5.63
CA ASP A 145 10.99 -11.69 5.88
C ASP A 145 11.85 -12.84 5.35
N THR A 146 12.36 -13.66 6.27
CA THR A 146 13.29 -14.74 5.95
C THR A 146 12.59 -15.93 5.28
N THR A 147 11.30 -16.13 5.53
CA THR A 147 10.49 -17.18 4.90
C THR A 147 10.30 -16.85 3.42
N LEU A 148 9.90 -15.61 3.14
CA LEU A 148 9.75 -15.11 1.78
C LEU A 148 11.10 -15.07 1.04
N ARG A 149 12.18 -14.65 1.71
CA ARG A 149 13.53 -14.63 1.13
C ARG A 149 14.03 -16.02 0.73
N ASN A 150 13.70 -17.04 1.51
CA ASN A 150 14.18 -18.41 1.29
C ASN A 150 13.18 -19.25 0.47
N CYS A 151 12.07 -18.67 0.00
CA CYS A 151 11.03 -19.35 -0.75
C CYS A 151 11.57 -19.92 -2.06
N THR A 152 11.63 -21.25 -2.16
CA THR A 152 12.38 -21.95 -3.22
C THR A 152 11.56 -22.63 -4.32
N PRO A 153 10.21 -22.70 -4.34
CA PRO A 153 9.54 -23.09 -5.57
C PRO A 153 9.20 -21.89 -6.47
N LYS A 154 9.01 -20.67 -5.94
CA LYS A 154 8.59 -19.50 -6.73
C LYS A 154 9.34 -18.21 -6.36
N VAL A 155 10.46 -18.00 -7.07
CA VAL A 155 11.46 -16.93 -6.85
C VAL A 155 10.86 -15.52 -6.88
N ARG A 156 9.75 -15.31 -7.59
CA ARG A 156 9.22 -13.97 -7.85
C ARG A 156 8.14 -13.49 -6.88
N THR A 157 7.78 -14.29 -5.87
CA THR A 157 6.74 -13.91 -4.90
C THR A 157 7.05 -12.55 -4.26
N LYS A 158 8.31 -12.35 -3.88
CA LYS A 158 8.81 -11.09 -3.32
C LYS A 158 8.75 -9.93 -4.32
N GLU A 159 9.16 -10.16 -5.56
CA GLU A 159 9.17 -9.13 -6.61
C GLU A 159 7.77 -8.60 -6.89
N ILE A 160 6.79 -9.50 -6.98
CA ILE A 160 5.38 -9.15 -7.23
C ILE A 160 4.82 -8.29 -6.09
N TYR A 161 5.16 -8.63 -4.84
CA TYR A 161 4.77 -7.86 -3.66
C TYR A 161 5.34 -6.45 -3.67
N VAL A 162 6.65 -6.32 -3.88
CA VAL A 162 7.31 -5.02 -3.89
C VAL A 162 6.81 -4.16 -5.06
N ALA A 163 6.60 -4.76 -6.23
CA ALA A 163 6.03 -4.07 -7.39
C ALA A 163 4.62 -3.54 -7.09
N ALA A 164 3.72 -4.38 -6.56
CA ALA A 164 2.37 -3.95 -6.20
C ALA A 164 2.35 -2.82 -5.16
N LEU A 165 3.26 -2.85 -4.18
CA LEU A 165 3.38 -1.78 -3.18
C LEU A 165 3.96 -0.48 -3.75
N SER A 166 4.81 -0.58 -4.78
CA SER A 166 5.37 0.59 -5.44
C SER A 166 4.30 1.40 -6.18
N GLU A 167 3.26 0.74 -6.71
CA GLU A 167 2.14 1.43 -7.38
C GLU A 167 1.34 2.29 -6.39
N ILE A 168 1.11 1.83 -5.16
CA ILE A 168 0.28 2.56 -4.18
C ILE A 168 1.07 3.56 -3.31
N LYS A 169 2.35 3.80 -3.66
CA LYS A 169 3.20 4.72 -2.91
C LYS A 169 2.81 6.16 -3.26
N PRO A 170 2.38 6.99 -2.31
CA PRO A 170 1.96 8.35 -2.64
C PRO A 170 3.12 9.18 -3.16
N ASP A 171 2.90 9.96 -4.22
CA ASP A 171 3.91 10.86 -4.83
C ASP A 171 4.58 11.79 -3.82
N GLU A 172 3.80 12.31 -2.87
CA GLU A 172 4.25 13.22 -1.81
C GLU A 172 5.21 12.55 -0.79
N CYS A 173 5.36 11.23 -0.87
CA CYS A 173 6.32 10.44 -0.12
C CYS A 173 7.67 10.27 -0.86
N GLY A 174 7.76 10.73 -2.12
CA GLY A 174 8.90 10.54 -3.02
C GLY A 174 10.16 11.40 -2.76
N ALA A 175 10.21 12.24 -1.74
CA ALA A 175 11.33 13.17 -1.55
C ALA A 175 11.90 13.21 -0.11
N MET A 176 12.42 12.08 0.37
CA MET A 176 13.53 12.11 1.35
C MET A 176 14.88 11.67 0.76
N SER A 177 14.92 11.13 -0.47
CA SER A 177 16.15 10.64 -1.11
C SER A 177 16.78 11.60 -2.14
N VAL A 178 16.03 12.54 -2.73
CA VAL A 178 16.56 13.41 -3.81
C VAL A 178 17.21 14.71 -3.29
N VAL A 179 16.93 15.11 -2.05
CA VAL A 179 17.57 16.31 -1.47
C VAL A 179 19.03 16.02 -1.09
N TYR A 180 19.40 14.77 -0.79
CA TYR A 180 20.77 14.42 -0.43
C TYR A 180 21.71 14.26 -1.62
N THR A 181 21.24 13.77 -2.77
CA THR A 181 22.09 13.66 -3.98
C THR A 181 22.38 15.01 -4.62
N SER A 182 21.40 15.93 -4.59
CA SER A 182 21.58 17.32 -5.04
C SER A 182 22.62 18.09 -4.22
N LEU A 183 22.64 17.89 -2.90
CA LEU A 183 23.60 18.52 -1.99
C LEU A 183 25.02 17.94 -2.13
N LEU A 184 25.15 16.63 -2.37
CA LEU A 184 26.46 16.00 -2.61
C LEU A 184 27.08 16.44 -3.94
N LEU A 185 26.28 16.55 -5.02
CA LEU A 185 26.74 17.08 -6.30
C LEU A 185 27.15 18.56 -6.22
N ALA A 186 26.42 19.38 -5.46
CA ALA A 186 26.77 20.78 -5.24
C ALA A 186 28.07 20.95 -4.44
N VAL A 187 28.31 20.12 -3.42
CA VAL A 187 29.57 20.15 -2.64
C VAL A 187 30.76 19.62 -3.47
N SER A 188 30.56 18.59 -4.31
CA SER A 188 31.60 18.09 -5.21
C SER A 188 31.96 19.10 -6.32
N LEU A 189 31.00 19.89 -6.81
CA LEU A 189 31.26 20.97 -7.77
C LEU A 189 32.00 22.16 -7.15
N LEU A 190 31.72 22.50 -5.88
CA LEU A 190 32.40 23.58 -5.17
C LEU A 190 33.85 23.23 -4.79
N LEU A 191 34.13 21.97 -4.42
CA LEU A 191 35.49 21.51 -4.11
C LEU A 191 36.42 21.46 -5.34
N ASN A 192 35.87 21.23 -6.53
CA ASN A 192 36.64 21.25 -7.79
C ASN A 192 36.94 22.67 -8.33
N TYR A 193 36.32 23.71 -7.77
CA TYR A 193 36.56 25.11 -8.17
C TYR A 193 37.49 25.87 -7.21
N ILE A 194 37.80 25.30 -6.04
CA ILE A 194 38.59 25.94 -4.97
C ILE A 194 40.01 25.31 -4.86
N LEU A 195 40.26 24.18 -5.52
CA LEU A 195 41.58 23.57 -5.73
C LEU A 195 42.08 23.86 -7.14
#